data_AF-A0A6M0CAC8-F1
#
_entry.id   AF-A0A6M0CAC8-F1
#
_cell.length_a   1.000
_cell.length_b   1.000
_cell.length_c   1.000
_cell.angle_alpha   90.00
_cell.angle_beta   90.00
_cell.angle_gamma   90.00
#
_symmetry.space_group_name_H-M   'P 1'
#
loop_
_entity.id
_entity.type
_entity.pdbx_description
1 polymer ?
#
loop_
_entity_poly.entity_id
_entity_poly.type
_entity_poly.pdbx_seq_one_letter_code
_entity_poly.pdbx_strand_id
1 'polypeptide(L)'
;MSQHTLDVFIGAIANSSVNLPLNWNPPQGIQNPVETFVGYLLLDAWIGNTDRHHENWGFIVNKTVNLAPTFDHASSLGRELQDNKRWEKLNNKTVNSYAAKSRSGIYARRQKSHVDPRCI
;
A
#
# COMPACT_ATOMS: atom_id res chain seq x y z
N MET A 1 9.57 16.41 -0.10
CA MET A 1 8.20 15.89 0.04
C MET A 1 8.05 15.32 1.44
N SER A 2 6.96 15.65 2.13
CA SER A 2 6.68 15.20 3.51
C SER A 2 6.64 13.67 3.55
N GLN A 3 7.67 13.06 4.13
CA GLN A 3 7.71 11.61 4.34
C GLN A 3 6.81 11.29 5.52
N HIS A 4 5.63 10.73 5.24
CA HIS A 4 4.75 10.17 6.25
C HIS A 4 5.37 8.86 6.74
N THR A 5 6.08 8.92 7.86
CA THR A 5 6.65 7.75 8.51
C THR A 5 5.53 6.79 8.92
N LEU A 6 5.82 5.49 8.89
CA LEU A 6 4.97 4.42 9.43
C LEU A 6 4.35 4.79 10.80
N ASP A 7 5.07 5.55 11.63
CA ASP A 7 4.62 6.00 12.94
C ASP A 7 3.36 6.90 12.91
N VAL A 8 3.29 7.86 11.97
CA VAL A 8 2.12 8.74 11.83
C VAL A 8 0.92 7.95 11.32
N PHE A 9 1.21 7.06 10.38
CA PHE A 9 0.24 6.17 9.76
C PHE A 9 -0.37 5.19 10.80
N ILE A 10 0.46 4.45 11.55
CA ILE A 10 -0.01 3.55 12.62
C ILE A 10 -0.70 4.36 13.70
N GLY A 11 -0.17 5.52 14.10
CA GLY A 11 -0.81 6.37 15.11
C GLY A 11 -2.22 6.83 14.72
N ALA A 12 -2.44 7.14 13.44
CA ALA A 12 -3.76 7.54 12.94
C ALA A 12 -4.75 6.37 12.90
N ILE A 13 -4.33 5.20 12.42
CA ILE A 13 -5.21 4.03 12.21
C ILE A 13 -5.43 3.22 13.48
N ALA A 14 -4.43 3.14 14.36
CA ALA A 14 -4.52 2.41 15.63
C ALA A 14 -5.39 3.13 16.68
N ASN A 15 -5.90 4.32 16.37
CA ASN A 15 -6.85 5.01 17.23
C ASN A 15 -8.14 4.18 17.34
N SER A 16 -8.56 3.86 18.57
CA SER A 16 -9.73 3.03 18.86
C SER A 16 -11.06 3.61 18.36
N SER A 17 -11.09 4.89 17.98
CA SER A 17 -12.27 5.54 17.37
C SER A 17 -12.39 5.29 15.87
N VAL A 18 -11.36 4.72 15.24
CA VAL A 18 -11.38 4.36 13.81
C VAL A 18 -12.04 2.99 13.66
N ASN A 19 -13.02 2.94 12.77
CA ASN A 19 -13.77 1.74 12.46
C ASN A 19 -13.27 1.08 11.16
N LEU A 20 -13.66 -0.17 10.96
CA LEU A 20 -13.46 -0.89 9.71
C LEU A 20 -14.13 -0.16 8.52
N PRO A 21 -13.75 -0.48 7.27
CA PRO A 21 -14.42 0.04 6.10
C PRO A 21 -15.94 -0.14 6.14
N LEU A 22 -16.67 0.89 5.71
CA LEU A 22 -18.13 0.91 5.72
C LEU A 22 -18.69 -0.24 4.87
N ASN A 23 -19.69 -0.93 5.40
CA ASN A 23 -20.39 -2.04 4.72
C ASN A 23 -19.47 -3.19 4.26
N TRP A 24 -18.31 -3.35 4.89
CA TRP A 24 -17.38 -4.42 4.57
C TRP A 24 -17.40 -5.49 5.65
N ASN A 25 -17.48 -6.75 5.24
CA ASN A 25 -17.32 -7.90 6.12
C ASN A 25 -15.88 -8.42 6.05
N PRO A 26 -15.07 -8.28 7.11
CA PRO A 26 -13.68 -8.71 7.07
C PRO A 26 -13.55 -10.23 6.94
N PRO A 27 -12.52 -10.73 6.21
CA PRO A 27 -12.12 -12.14 6.28
C PRO A 27 -11.78 -12.56 7.72
N GLN A 28 -11.86 -13.88 7.98
CA GLN A 28 -11.47 -14.43 9.28
C GLN A 28 -10.04 -14.01 9.66
N GLY A 29 -9.88 -13.52 10.89
CA GLY A 29 -8.59 -13.06 11.41
C GLY A 29 -8.30 -11.57 11.21
N ILE A 30 -9.16 -10.83 10.50
CA ILE A 30 -9.12 -9.35 10.46
C ILE A 30 -10.23 -8.81 11.36
N GLN A 31 -9.84 -8.05 12.38
CA GLN A 31 -10.71 -7.54 13.43
C GLN A 31 -10.61 -6.02 13.58
N ASN A 32 -9.50 -5.41 13.17
CA ASN A 32 -9.28 -3.98 13.36
C ASN A 32 -8.75 -3.27 12.09
N PRO A 33 -8.77 -1.92 12.08
CA PRO A 33 -8.29 -1.13 10.94
C PRO A 33 -6.80 -1.34 10.62
N VAL A 34 -5.96 -1.63 11.62
CA VAL A 34 -4.53 -1.89 11.41
C VAL A 34 -4.35 -3.18 10.61
N GLU A 35 -4.99 -4.26 11.01
CA GLU A 35 -4.99 -5.54 10.29
C GLU A 35 -5.59 -5.40 8.88
N THR A 36 -6.66 -4.61 8.74
CA THR A 36 -7.25 -4.30 7.44
C THR A 36 -6.23 -3.64 6.52
N PHE A 37 -5.48 -2.66 7.04
CA PHE A 37 -4.46 -1.98 6.25
C PHE A 37 -3.26 -2.87 5.94
N VAL A 38 -2.86 -3.77 6.85
CA VAL A 38 -1.87 -4.82 6.53
C VAL A 38 -2.35 -5.65 5.33
N GLY A 39 -3.66 -5.95 5.27
CA GLY A 39 -4.28 -6.56 4.10
C GLY A 39 -4.11 -5.73 2.82
N TYR A 40 -4.17 -4.39 2.90
CA TYR A 40 -3.93 -3.51 1.74
C TYR A 40 -2.48 -3.60 1.26
N LEU A 41 -1.52 -3.67 2.19
CA LEU A 41 -0.10 -3.83 1.84
C LEU A 41 0.20 -5.20 1.24
N LEU A 42 -0.44 -6.26 1.74
CA LEU A 42 -0.36 -7.59 1.13
C LEU A 42 -0.93 -7.58 -0.29
N LEU A 43 -2.06 -6.90 -0.51
CA LEU A 43 -2.63 -6.71 -1.84
C LEU A 43 -1.64 -5.96 -2.76
N ASP A 44 -1.04 -4.87 -2.28
CA ASP A 44 -0.06 -4.09 -3.06
C ASP A 44 1.13 -4.94 -3.48
N ALA A 45 1.69 -5.74 -2.56
CA ALA A 45 2.76 -6.68 -2.87
C ALA A 45 2.32 -7.72 -3.92
N TRP A 46 1.08 -8.22 -3.81
CA TRP A 46 0.52 -9.21 -4.74
C TRP A 46 0.34 -8.67 -6.15
N ILE A 47 -0.21 -7.45 -6.29
CA ILE A 47 -0.48 -6.84 -7.60
C ILE A 47 0.70 -6.02 -8.14
N GLY A 48 1.79 -5.94 -7.38
CA GLY A 48 2.97 -5.16 -7.72
C GLY A 48 2.71 -3.66 -7.77
N ASN A 49 1.89 -3.15 -6.85
CA ASN A 49 1.65 -1.71 -6.71
C ASN A 49 2.89 -1.04 -6.09
N THR A 50 3.44 -0.05 -6.79
CA THR A 50 4.63 0.70 -6.34
C THR A 50 4.31 2.07 -5.77
N ASP A 51 3.03 2.47 -5.80
CA ASP A 51 2.61 3.86 -5.62
C ASP A 51 1.69 4.04 -4.42
N ARG A 52 1.85 3.24 -3.37
CA ARG A 52 1.14 3.45 -2.11
C ARG A 52 1.77 4.60 -1.33
N HIS A 53 1.29 5.81 -1.56
CA HIS A 53 1.65 7.01 -0.80
C HIS A 53 0.48 7.52 0.05
N HIS A 54 0.71 8.59 0.82
CA HIS A 54 -0.20 9.12 1.82
C HIS A 54 -1.57 9.61 1.29
N GLU A 55 -1.72 9.82 -0.02
CA GLU A 55 -3.00 10.21 -0.63
C GLU A 55 -3.76 9.01 -1.18
N ASN A 56 -3.10 7.86 -1.34
CA ASN A 56 -3.71 6.63 -1.85
C ASN A 56 -4.33 5.78 -0.73
N TRP A 57 -4.62 6.39 0.41
CA TRP A 57 -5.43 5.81 1.48
C TRP A 57 -6.00 6.95 2.32
N GLY A 58 -6.97 6.64 3.18
CA GLY A 58 -7.50 7.66 4.08
C GLY A 58 -8.68 7.17 4.88
N PHE A 59 -9.47 8.13 5.34
CA PHE A 59 -10.65 7.90 6.15
C PHE A 59 -11.88 8.47 5.48
N ILE A 60 -13.02 7.82 5.69
CA ILE A 60 -14.33 8.40 5.45
C ILE A 60 -14.83 8.95 6.78
N VAL A 61 -15.07 10.25 6.85
CA VAL A 61 -15.51 10.94 8.07
C VAL A 61 -16.95 11.40 7.90
N ASN A 62 -17.84 10.76 8.65
CA ASN A 62 -19.24 11.16 8.79
C ASN A 62 -19.55 11.34 10.28
N LYS A 63 -20.58 10.64 10.81
CA LYS A 63 -20.83 10.53 12.26
C LYS A 63 -19.75 9.71 12.97
N THR A 64 -19.06 8.85 12.23
CA THR A 64 -17.95 8.01 12.68
C THR A 64 -16.77 8.20 11.73
N VAL A 65 -15.58 7.83 12.21
CA VAL A 65 -14.38 7.74 11.37
C VAL A 65 -14.21 6.28 10.98
N ASN A 66 -14.17 6.00 9.68
CA ASN A 66 -13.96 4.66 9.13
C ASN A 66 -12.73 4.68 8.22
N LEU A 67 -11.93 3.62 8.24
CA LEU A 67 -10.90 3.43 7.21
C LEU A 67 -11.59 3.37 5.83
N ALA A 68 -11.10 4.14 4.87
CA ALA A 68 -11.62 4.05 3.51
C ALA A 68 -11.28 2.67 2.90
N PRO A 69 -12.16 2.08 2.07
CA PRO A 69 -11.78 0.95 1.23
C PRO A 69 -10.52 1.28 0.44
N THR A 70 -9.67 0.29 0.16
CA THR A 70 -8.47 0.53 -0.65
C THR A 70 -8.82 1.02 -2.05
N PHE A 71 -8.06 1.98 -2.57
CA PHE A 71 -8.30 2.64 -3.85
C PHE A 71 -6.98 2.98 -4.56
N ASP A 72 -7.12 3.51 -5.78
CA ASP A 72 -6.04 3.96 -6.67
C ASP A 72 -4.90 2.94 -6.85
N HIS A 73 -5.25 1.81 -7.47
CA HIS A 73 -4.30 0.75 -7.82
C HIS A 73 -3.82 0.85 -9.27
N ALA A 74 -4.00 2.00 -9.94
CA ALA A 74 -3.70 2.13 -11.37
C ALA A 74 -2.20 1.92 -11.68
N SER A 75 -1.32 2.18 -10.72
CA SER A 75 0.14 1.96 -10.83
C SER A 75 0.57 0.52 -10.50
N SER A 76 -0.22 -0.47 -10.91
CA SER A 76 0.00 -1.90 -10.61
C SER A 76 0.04 -2.76 -11.88
N LEU A 77 0.32 -4.07 -11.72
CA LEU A 77 0.20 -5.11 -12.75
C LEU A 77 0.99 -4.86 -14.04
N GLY A 78 2.11 -4.12 -13.98
CA GLY A 78 2.95 -3.84 -15.14
C GLY A 78 2.33 -2.87 -16.14
N ARG A 79 1.37 -2.03 -15.72
CA ARG A 79 0.71 -1.04 -16.59
C ARG A 79 1.73 -0.14 -17.31
N GLU A 80 2.83 0.18 -16.67
CA GLU A 80 3.89 1.03 -17.21
C GLU A 80 4.79 0.31 -18.24
N LEU A 81 4.68 -1.02 -18.37
CA LEU A 81 5.47 -1.79 -19.33
C LEU A 81 4.84 -1.76 -20.72
N GLN A 82 5.63 -1.32 -21.70
CA GLN A 82 5.34 -1.52 -23.12
C GLN A 82 5.27 -3.01 -23.47
N ASP A 83 4.50 -3.37 -24.51
CA ASP A 83 4.28 -4.77 -24.90
C ASP A 83 5.60 -5.52 -25.17
N ASN A 84 6.55 -4.88 -25.86
CA ASN A 84 7.87 -5.47 -26.11
C ASN A 84 8.61 -5.86 -24.81
N LYS A 85 8.54 -5.03 -23.78
CA LYS A 85 9.13 -5.28 -22.46
C LYS A 85 8.38 -6.35 -21.68
N ARG A 86 7.05 -6.42 -21.83
CA ARG A 86 6.25 -7.53 -21.27
C ARG A 86 6.68 -8.87 -21.88
N TRP A 87 6.78 -8.93 -23.21
CA TRP A 87 7.26 -10.12 -23.92
C TRP A 87 8.68 -10.51 -23.55
N GLU A 88 9.59 -9.55 -23.48
CA GLU A 88 10.97 -9.77 -23.03
C GLU A 88 11.01 -10.43 -21.65
N LYS A 89 10.22 -9.92 -20.70
CA LYS A 89 10.14 -10.46 -19.34
C LYS A 89 9.55 -11.87 -19.29
N LEU A 90 8.50 -12.13 -20.06
CA LEU A 90 7.85 -13.45 -20.13
C LEU A 90 8.80 -14.48 -20.76
N ASN A 91 9.39 -14.17 -21.91
CA ASN A 91 10.30 -15.07 -22.62
C ASN A 91 11.56 -15.39 -21.81
N ASN A 92 12.11 -14.36 -21.14
CA ASN A 92 13.31 -14.52 -20.31
C ASN A 92 13.00 -15.04 -18.89
N LYS A 93 11.72 -15.27 -18.55
CA LYS A 93 11.26 -15.70 -17.21
C LYS A 93 11.75 -14.77 -16.07
N THR A 94 11.77 -13.47 -16.32
CA THR A 94 12.28 -12.44 -15.39
C THR A 94 11.18 -11.59 -14.76
N VAL A 95 9.94 -12.09 -14.69
CA VAL A 95 8.82 -11.41 -14.03
C VAL A 95 9.10 -11.16 -12.54
N ASN A 96 9.84 -12.04 -11.88
CA ASN A 96 10.30 -11.85 -10.50
C ASN A 96 11.12 -10.55 -10.32
N SER A 97 11.93 -10.15 -11.30
CA SER A 97 12.70 -8.89 -11.27
C SER A 97 11.80 -7.66 -11.33
N TYR A 98 10.60 -7.80 -11.90
CA TYR A 98 9.58 -6.76 -11.88
C TYR A 98 8.93 -6.70 -10.50
N ALA A 99 8.46 -7.86 -9.99
CA ALA A 99 7.85 -7.96 -8.67
C ALA A 99 8.78 -7.47 -7.54
N ALA A 100 10.10 -7.69 -7.65
CA ALA A 100 11.08 -7.23 -6.68
C ALA A 100 11.23 -5.68 -6.61
N LYS A 101 10.69 -4.95 -7.60
CA LYS A 101 10.69 -3.47 -7.60
C LYS A 101 9.44 -2.89 -6.92
N SER A 102 8.46 -3.72 -6.57
CA SER A 102 7.21 -3.36 -5.89
C SER A 102 7.44 -2.95 -4.43
N ARG A 103 8.16 -1.85 -4.22
CA ARG A 103 8.37 -1.22 -2.91
C ARG A 103 7.23 -0.25 -2.65
N SER A 104 6.68 -0.21 -1.43
CA SER A 104 5.69 0.81 -1.08
C SER A 104 6.35 2.17 -0.87
N GLY A 105 5.58 3.24 -0.98
CA GLY A 105 6.00 4.59 -0.58
C GLY A 105 6.04 4.80 0.94
N ILE A 106 5.85 3.74 1.74
CA ILE A 106 5.79 3.80 3.19
C ILE A 106 7.17 3.45 3.77
N TYR A 107 7.67 4.36 4.60
CA TYR A 107 9.01 4.23 5.20
C TYR A 107 8.90 3.92 6.68
N ALA A 108 9.64 2.90 7.14
CA ALA A 108 9.69 2.50 8.55
C ALA A 108 10.33 3.56 9.46
N ARG A 109 11.15 4.48 8.93
CA ARG A 109 11.77 5.57 9.70
C ARG A 109 11.79 6.86 8.90
N ARG A 110 11.70 7.99 9.62
CA ARG A 110 11.85 9.35 9.09
C ARG A 110 13.28 9.49 8.52
N GLN A 111 13.44 9.74 7.22
CA GLN A 111 14.79 9.92 6.68
C GLN A 111 15.32 11.32 6.97
N LYS A 112 16.52 11.40 7.56
CA LYS A 112 17.37 12.58 7.43
C LYS A 112 18.25 12.38 6.18
N SER A 113 17.88 13.05 5.09
CA SER A 113 18.62 13.19 3.81
C SER A 113 19.01 11.93 3.00
N HIS A 114 18.65 11.98 1.70
CA HIS A 114 19.13 11.35 0.46
C HIS A 114 19.94 10.02 0.42
N VAL A 115 19.78 9.09 1.36
CA VAL A 115 20.36 7.74 1.23
C VAL A 115 19.33 6.67 1.61
N ASP A 116 19.04 5.77 0.66
CA ASP A 116 18.06 4.67 0.70
C ASP A 116 18.15 3.83 2.00
N PRO A 117 17.11 3.84 2.84
CA PRO A 117 16.92 2.88 3.90
C PRO A 117 15.58 2.15 3.69
N ARG A 118 15.58 1.16 2.79
CA ARG A 118 14.61 0.05 2.70
C ARG A 118 13.16 0.45 3.01
N CYS A 119 12.46 0.90 1.96
CA CYS A 119 11.00 0.88 1.90
C CYS A 119 10.49 -0.54 2.19
N ILE A 120 9.40 -0.63 2.95
CA ILE A 120 8.64 -1.88 3.10
C ILE A 120 7.73 -2.10 1.89
#